data_AF-A0A3R9RQ36-F1
#
_entry.id   AF-A0A3R9RQ36-F1
#
_cell.length_a   1.000
_cell.length_b   1.000
_cell.length_c   1.000
_cell.angle_alpha   90.00
_cell.angle_beta   90.00
_cell.angle_gamma   90.00
#
_symmetry.space_group_name_H-M   'P 1'
#
loop_
_entity.id
_entity.type
_entity.pdbx_description
1 polymer ?
#
loop_
_entity_poly.entity_id
_entity_poly.type
_entity_poly.pdbx_seq_one_letter_code
_entity_poly.pdbx_strand_id
1 'polypeptide(L)'
;LEPLDKEVIETIYSATGRTYWANSESQSDAIIALSGSGPAYFFYILDSMVKTGVSMGLDKQFALDLILQAASGAVEMVRKSNVQPSELCGKVTLANGITES
;
A
#
# COMPACT_ATOMS: atom_id res chain seq x y z
N LEU A 1 -4.29 -3.10 -30.68
CA LEU A 1 -3.22 -4.08 -30.43
C LEU A 1 -3.80 -5.44 -30.73
N GLU A 2 -3.13 -6.22 -31.58
CA GLU A 2 -3.49 -7.61 -31.76
C GLU A 2 -3.35 -8.35 -30.41
N PRO A 3 -4.13 -9.41 -30.14
CA PRO A 3 -4.02 -10.16 -28.88
C PRO A 3 -2.60 -10.65 -28.58
N LEU A 4 -1.85 -11.06 -29.62
CA LEU A 4 -0.48 -11.52 -29.52
C LEU A 4 0.48 -10.42 -29.04
N ASP A 5 0.28 -9.17 -29.46
CA ASP A 5 1.13 -8.05 -29.05
C ASP A 5 1.00 -7.79 -27.54
N LYS A 6 -0.23 -7.87 -27.00
CA LYS A 6 -0.48 -7.65 -25.58
C LYS A 6 0.21 -8.72 -24.72
N GLU A 7 0.15 -9.98 -25.12
CA GLU A 7 0.77 -11.09 -24.39
C GLU A 7 2.30 -10.97 -24.37
N VAL A 8 2.91 -10.59 -25.49
CA VAL A 8 4.35 -10.32 -25.57
C VAL A 8 4.75 -9.17 -24.65
N ILE A 9 3.99 -8.06 -24.67
CA ILE A 9 4.24 -6.90 -23.80
C ILE A 9 4.12 -7.30 -22.33
N GLU A 10 3.04 -7.98 -21.94
CA GLU A 10 2.85 -8.45 -20.56
C GLU A 10 3.98 -9.38 -20.09
N THR A 11 4.42 -10.29 -20.96
CA THR A 11 5.55 -11.20 -20.69
C THR A 11 6.83 -10.43 -20.41
N ILE A 12 7.17 -9.43 -21.24
CA ILE A 12 8.36 -8.61 -21.08
C ILE A 12 8.33 -7.85 -19.74
N TYR A 13 7.19 -7.26 -19.38
CA TYR A 13 7.07 -6.46 -18.17
C TYR A 13 6.86 -7.29 -16.89
N SER A 14 6.49 -8.56 -16.98
CA SER A 14 6.23 -9.44 -15.83
C SER A 14 7.41 -9.55 -14.86
N ALA A 15 8.65 -9.40 -15.34
CA ALA A 15 9.86 -9.40 -14.52
C ALA A 15 9.95 -8.20 -13.56
N THR A 16 9.20 -7.12 -13.84
CA THR A 16 9.24 -5.87 -13.07
C THR A 16 8.04 -5.69 -12.15
N GLY A 17 7.00 -6.51 -12.28
CA GLY A 17 5.80 -6.43 -11.47
C GLY A 17 4.53 -6.78 -12.24
N ARG A 18 3.39 -6.32 -11.73
CA ARG A 18 2.08 -6.51 -12.37
C ARG A 18 1.83 -5.41 -13.40
N THR A 19 1.32 -5.81 -14.56
CA THR A 19 0.90 -4.91 -15.62
C THR A 19 -0.61 -4.72 -15.58
N TYR A 20 -1.07 -3.49 -15.85
CA TYR A 20 -2.48 -3.16 -15.97
C TYR A 20 -2.70 -2.35 -17.24
N TRP A 21 -3.70 -2.72 -18.04
CA TRP A 21 -4.09 -1.95 -19.21
C TRP A 21 -5.04 -0.83 -18.82
N ALA A 22 -4.70 0.41 -19.18
CA ALA A 22 -5.64 1.52 -19.08
C ALA A 22 -6.80 1.33 -20.07
N ASN A 23 -8.01 1.72 -19.65
CA ASN A 23 -9.19 1.67 -20.50
C ASN A 23 -9.21 2.83 -21.51
N SER A 24 -8.55 3.95 -21.18
CA SER A 24 -8.43 5.13 -22.03
C SER A 24 -7.19 5.94 -21.69
N GLU A 25 -6.73 6.74 -22.64
CA GLU A 25 -5.57 7.63 -22.48
C GLU A 25 -5.79 8.68 -21.37
N SER A 26 -7.04 9.10 -21.14
CA SER A 26 -7.40 10.03 -20.06
C SER A 26 -7.12 9.50 -18.64
N GLN A 27 -6.87 8.19 -18.47
CA GLN A 27 -6.49 7.63 -17.17
C GLN A 27 -4.98 7.78 -16.87
N SER A 28 -4.16 8.18 -17.84
CA SER A 28 -2.69 8.18 -17.71
C SER A 28 -2.20 9.03 -16.54
N ASP A 29 -2.69 10.26 -16.40
CA ASP A 29 -2.30 11.15 -15.31
C ASP A 29 -2.64 10.57 -13.94
N ALA A 30 -3.82 9.96 -13.81
CA ALA A 30 -4.25 9.31 -12.57
C ALA A 30 -3.40 8.08 -12.25
N ILE A 31 -3.10 7.25 -13.25
CA ILE A 31 -2.23 6.07 -13.09
C ILE A 31 -0.83 6.52 -12.66
N ILE A 32 -0.26 7.53 -13.30
CA ILE A 32 1.06 8.08 -12.96
C ILE A 32 1.05 8.66 -11.54
N ALA A 33 0.02 9.42 -11.18
CA ALA A 33 -0.11 9.99 -9.83
C ALA A 33 -0.17 8.88 -8.76
N LEU A 34 -0.93 7.81 -8.97
CA LEU A 34 -1.03 6.72 -8.00
C LEU A 34 0.20 5.80 -7.99
N SER A 35 0.76 5.45 -9.15
CA SER A 35 1.84 4.45 -9.25
C SER A 35 3.24 5.07 -9.17
N GLY A 36 3.44 6.21 -9.83
CA GLY A 36 4.72 6.93 -9.84
C GLY A 36 4.97 7.67 -8.53
N SER A 37 3.97 8.42 -8.04
CA SER A 37 4.11 9.19 -6.79
C SER A 37 3.64 8.42 -5.55
N GLY A 38 2.84 7.36 -5.71
CA GLY A 38 2.32 6.54 -4.61
C GLY A 38 3.38 6.13 -3.57
N PRO A 39 4.51 5.54 -3.97
CA PRO A 39 5.56 5.14 -3.04
C PRO A 39 6.09 6.29 -2.17
N ALA A 40 6.15 7.52 -2.68
CA ALA A 40 6.64 8.67 -1.92
C ALA A 40 5.78 8.97 -0.69
N TYR A 41 4.45 8.85 -0.82
CA TYR A 41 3.54 9.02 0.32
C TYR A 41 3.75 7.95 1.39
N PHE A 42 3.96 6.69 0.99
CA PHE A 42 4.25 5.62 1.93
C PHE A 42 5.60 5.81 2.62
N PHE A 43 6.64 6.22 1.91
CA PHE A 43 7.94 6.52 2.51
C PHE A 43 7.83 7.64 3.55
N TYR A 44 7.08 8.69 3.25
CA TYR A 44 6.85 9.79 4.19
C TYR A 44 6.12 9.34 5.46
N ILE A 45 5.08 8.51 5.32
CA ILE A 45 4.33 7.96 6.46
C ILE A 45 5.22 7.04 7.30
N LEU A 46 5.93 6.10 6.67
CA LEU A 46 6.82 5.17 7.36
C LEU A 46 7.92 5.92 8.14
N ASP A 47 8.58 6.89 7.51
CA ASP A 47 9.62 7.71 8.17
C ASP A 47 9.05 8.48 9.37
N SER A 48 7.85 9.06 9.23
CA SER A 48 7.17 9.75 10.33
C SER A 48 6.85 8.80 11.49
N MET A 49 6.38 7.58 11.21
CA MET A 49 6.07 6.59 12.25
C MET A 49 7.33 6.06 12.95
N VAL A 50 8.43 5.87 12.21
CA VAL A 50 9.73 5.52 12.80
C VAL A 50 10.21 6.64 13.73
N LYS A 51 10.15 7.90 13.30
CA LYS A 51 10.51 9.05 14.14
C LYS A 51 9.70 9.10 15.43
N THR A 52 8.39 8.83 15.36
CA THR A 52 7.54 8.73 16.54
C THR A 52 7.99 7.60 17.46
N GLY A 53 8.23 6.39 16.94
CA GLY A 53 8.73 5.27 17.75
C GLY A 53 10.05 5.59 18.46
N VAL A 54 10.99 6.23 17.75
CA VAL A 54 12.26 6.70 18.33
C VAL A 54 12.03 7.74 19.42
N SER A 55 11.11 8.70 19.22
CA SER A 55 10.76 9.69 20.25
C SER A 55 10.15 9.07 21.51
N MET A 56 9.57 7.87 21.39
CA MET A 56 9.05 7.08 22.51
C MET A 56 10.10 6.15 23.15
N GLY A 57 11.36 6.22 22.71
CA GLY A 57 12.49 5.50 23.28
C GLY A 57 12.85 4.18 22.59
N LEU A 58 12.25 3.87 21.43
CA LEU A 58 12.63 2.69 20.66
C LEU A 58 13.95 2.93 19.91
N ASP A 59 14.73 1.86 19.75
CA ASP A 59 15.81 1.87 18.76
C ASP A 59 15.26 2.10 17.34
N LYS A 60 15.99 2.84 16.52
CA LYS A 60 15.55 3.22 15.17
C LYS A 60 15.32 2.00 14.28
N GLN A 61 16.23 1.02 14.31
CA GLN A 61 16.10 -0.17 13.48
C GLN A 61 14.92 -1.01 13.96
N PHE A 62 14.77 -1.16 15.28
CA PHE A 62 13.64 -1.86 15.84
C PHE A 62 12.29 -1.20 15.50
N ALA A 63 12.20 0.13 15.58
CA ALA A 63 11.00 0.88 15.20
C ALA A 63 10.67 0.71 13.70
N LEU A 64 11.71 0.70 12.83
CA LEU A 64 11.56 0.43 11.40
C LEU A 64 11.02 -0.99 11.15
N ASP A 65 11.60 -2.00 11.79
CA ASP A 65 11.18 -3.39 11.59
C ASP A 65 9.72 -3.61 12.03
N LEU A 66 9.33 -3.01 13.17
CA LEU A 66 7.95 -3.05 13.65
C LEU A 66 6.97 -2.42 12.67
N ILE A 67 7.27 -1.22 12.15
CA ILE A 67 6.35 -0.55 11.24
C ILE A 67 6.26 -1.23 9.88
N LEU A 68 7.37 -1.77 9.36
CA LEU A 68 7.36 -2.54 8.13
C LEU A 68 6.50 -3.81 8.26
N GLN A 69 6.60 -4.51 9.38
CA GLN A 69 5.78 -5.70 9.65
C GLN A 69 4.30 -5.33 9.77
N ALA A 70 3.96 -4.27 10.51
CA ALA A 70 2.59 -3.81 10.68
C ALA A 70 1.98 -3.34 9.34
N ALA A 71 2.73 -2.57 8.55
CA ALA A 71 2.30 -2.10 7.23
C ALA A 71 2.07 -3.27 6.26
N SER A 72 3.00 -4.23 6.22
CA SER A 72 2.85 -5.45 5.41
C SER A 72 1.58 -6.23 5.77
N GLY A 73 1.35 -6.45 7.08
CA GLY A 73 0.14 -7.10 7.57
C GLY A 73 -1.15 -6.36 7.20
N ALA A 74 -1.17 -5.04 7.33
CA ALA A 74 -2.32 -4.22 6.96
C ALA A 74 -2.65 -4.31 5.46
N VAL A 75 -1.63 -4.21 4.59
CA VAL A 75 -1.79 -4.35 3.14
C VAL A 75 -2.30 -5.76 2.78
N GLU A 76 -1.77 -6.79 3.42
CA GLU A 76 -2.18 -8.16 3.15
C GLU A 76 -3.61 -8.45 3.64
N MET A 77 -4.03 -7.87 4.76
CA MET A 77 -5.42 -7.93 5.22
C MET A 77 -6.37 -7.30 4.20
N VAL A 78 -6.03 -6.10 3.68
CA VAL A 78 -6.82 -5.46 2.62
C VAL A 78 -6.92 -6.37 1.40
N ARG A 79 -5.78 -6.89 0.92
CA ARG A 79 -5.70 -7.73 -0.28
C ARG A 79 -6.51 -9.02 -0.18
N LYS A 80 -6.59 -9.61 1.03
CA LYS A 80 -7.34 -10.85 1.30
C LYS A 80 -8.81 -10.61 1.65
N SER A 81 -9.20 -9.35 1.87
CA SER A 81 -10.56 -9.01 2.26
C SER A 81 -11.39 -8.52 1.07
N ASN A 82 -12.71 -8.66 1.18
CA ASN A 82 -13.66 -8.05 0.26
C ASN A 82 -14.23 -6.72 0.80
N VAL A 83 -13.59 -6.13 1.81
CA VAL A 83 -14.05 -4.90 2.46
C VAL A 83 -13.10 -3.75 2.18
N GLN A 84 -13.61 -2.52 2.24
CA GLN A 84 -12.79 -1.35 1.97
C GLN A 84 -11.76 -1.10 3.10
N PRO A 85 -10.60 -0.48 2.80
CA PRO A 85 -9.60 -0.14 3.83
C PRO A 85 -10.17 0.67 5.00
N SER A 86 -11.15 1.55 4.74
CA SER A 86 -11.84 2.34 5.77
C SER A 86 -12.60 1.48 6.78
N GLU A 87 -13.21 0.38 6.34
CA GLU A 87 -13.93 -0.55 7.22
C GLU A 87 -12.94 -1.34 8.10
N LEU A 88 -11.81 -1.78 7.53
CA LEU A 88 -10.75 -2.43 8.31
C LEU A 88 -10.17 -1.49 9.37
N CYS A 89 -9.97 -0.21 9.01
CA CYS A 89 -9.55 0.82 9.95
C CYS A 89 -10.55 0.96 11.11
N GLY A 90 -11.86 1.01 10.80
CA GLY A 90 -12.91 1.04 11.81
C GLY A 90 -12.86 -0.16 12.76
N LYS A 91 -12.66 -1.38 12.23
CA LYS A 91 -12.56 -2.60 13.05
C LYS A 91 -11.40 -2.59 14.04
N VAL A 92 -10.24 -2.07 13.64
CA VAL A 92 -9.05 -2.00 14.51
C VAL A 92 -9.13 -0.83 15.49
N THR A 93 -9.72 0.30 15.08
CA THR A 93 -9.86 1.49 15.93
C THR A 93 -10.94 1.27 17.01
N LEU A 94 -12.06 0.61 16.66
CA LEU A 94 -13.13 0.28 17.60
C LEU A 94 -12.74 -0.86 18.56
N ALA A 95 -11.90 -1.81 18.15
CA ALA A 95 -11.42 -2.87 19.04
C ALA A 95 -10.55 -2.35 20.20
N ASN A 96 -9.93 -1.17 20.04
CA ASN A 96 -9.16 -0.49 21.08
C ASN A 96 -10.00 0.54 21.86
N GLY A 97 -11.25 0.76 21.45
CA GLY A 97 -12.26 1.46 22.24
C GLY A 97 -12.87 0.47 23.22
N ILE A 98 -12.38 0.49 24.45
CA ILE A 98 -13.17 0.09 25.63
C ILE A 98 -14.66 0.42 25.40
N THR A 99 -15.50 -0.60 25.56
CA THR A 99 -16.97 -0.58 25.65
C THR A 99 -17.56 0.81 25.89
N GLU A 100 -18.39 1.28 24.95
CA GLU A 100 -19.80 1.55 25.23
C GLU A 100 -20.60 1.78 23.93
N SER A 101 -21.80 1.21 23.97
CA SER A 101 -22.94 1.34 23.07
C SER A 101 -23.47 2.77 22.93
#